data_AF-A0A843DFG1-F1
#
_entry.id   AF-A0A843DFG1-F1
#
_cell.length_a   1.000
_cell.length_b   1.000
_cell.length_c   1.000
_cell.angle_alpha   90.00
_cell.angle_beta   90.00
_cell.angle_gamma   90.00
#
_symmetry.space_group_name_H-M   'P 1'
#
loop_
_entity.id
_entity.type
_entity.pdbx_description
1 polymer ?
#
loop_
_entity_poly.entity_id
_entity_poly.type
_entity_poly.pdbx_seq_one_letter_code
_entity_poly.pdbx_strand_id
1 'polypeptide(L)'
;MPTYNEVWQTLLSAFPEPDDTDAYVPALYYSQMADALAGLAKVYKDAFTDAVYRIRKEGLTSAVYTLVEHFRETRKVNLSLVREDHPDIYAELVHLDGRTAQSILGAGVLFAQCVDAVGEEAVLEKAVITVKDLEEALGEEYAAPYMEVKRTHDHFEVAVQ
;
A
#
# COMPACT_ATOMS: atom_id res chain seq x y z
N MET A 1 -8.46 -3.64 22.00
CA MET A 1 -9.05 -4.41 20.88
C MET A 1 -9.42 -5.80 21.40
N PRO A 2 -10.51 -6.41 20.91
CA PRO A 2 -10.83 -7.80 21.26
C PRO A 2 -9.70 -8.72 20.78
N THR A 3 -9.41 -9.74 21.57
CA THR A 3 -8.46 -10.80 21.24
C THR A 3 -9.03 -11.69 20.14
N TYR A 4 -8.15 -12.41 19.44
CA TYR A 4 -8.56 -13.38 18.42
C TYR A 4 -9.61 -14.38 18.95
N ASN A 5 -9.42 -14.86 20.18
CA ASN A 5 -10.34 -15.82 20.80
C ASN A 5 -11.71 -15.19 21.09
N GLU A 6 -11.77 -13.94 21.53
CA GLU A 6 -13.05 -13.24 21.75
C GLU A 6 -13.81 -13.00 20.45
N VAL A 7 -13.10 -12.59 19.39
CA VAL A 7 -13.69 -12.43 18.05
C VAL A 7 -14.19 -13.78 17.54
N TRP A 8 -13.40 -14.84 17.68
CA TRP A 8 -13.76 -16.19 17.26
C TRP A 8 -15.01 -16.71 17.98
N GLN A 9 -15.08 -16.58 19.30
CA GLN A 9 -16.26 -16.99 20.07
C GLN A 9 -17.51 -16.18 19.70
N THR A 10 -17.36 -14.88 19.45
CA THR A 10 -18.46 -14.04 18.98
C THR A 10 -18.97 -14.50 17.61
N LEU A 11 -18.05 -14.81 16.70
CA LEU A 11 -18.38 -15.31 15.37
C LEU A 11 -19.07 -16.67 15.45
N LEU A 12 -18.56 -17.63 16.24
CA LEU A 12 -19.20 -18.93 16.43
C LEU A 12 -20.59 -18.82 17.08
N SER A 13 -20.79 -17.86 17.99
CA SER A 13 -22.11 -17.63 18.59
C SER A 13 -23.12 -17.05 17.58
N ALA A 14 -22.67 -16.24 16.63
CA ALA A 14 -23.53 -15.62 15.62
C ALA A 14 -23.74 -16.52 14.40
N PHE A 15 -22.71 -17.28 14.05
CA PHE A 15 -22.60 -18.13 12.87
C PHE A 15 -22.03 -19.48 13.33
N PRO A 16 -22.88 -20.34 13.93
CA PRO A 16 -22.44 -21.65 14.40
C PRO A 16 -22.03 -22.54 13.22
N GLU A 17 -20.97 -23.33 13.44
CA GLU A 17 -20.51 -24.33 12.48
C GLU A 17 -21.61 -25.37 12.23
N PRO A 18 -21.81 -25.81 10.98
CA PRO A 18 -22.75 -26.89 10.69
C PRO A 18 -22.30 -28.20 11.36
N ASP A 19 -23.25 -28.86 12.03
CA ASP A 19 -23.06 -30.20 12.60
C ASP A 19 -23.15 -31.25 11.47
N ASP A 20 -22.03 -31.48 10.79
CA ASP A 20 -21.90 -32.44 9.70
C ASP A 20 -20.64 -33.31 9.87
N THR A 21 -20.75 -34.58 9.50
CA THR A 21 -19.65 -35.55 9.53
C THR A 21 -18.71 -35.42 8.32
N ASP A 22 -19.14 -34.76 7.24
CA ASP A 22 -18.33 -34.51 6.06
C ASP A 22 -17.45 -33.26 6.24
N ALA A 23 -16.13 -33.44 6.28
CA ALA A 23 -15.16 -32.37 6.48
C ALA A 23 -15.15 -31.29 5.37
N TYR A 24 -15.69 -31.58 4.18
CA TYR A 24 -15.81 -30.57 3.12
C TYR A 24 -16.90 -29.53 3.41
N VAL A 25 -17.92 -29.89 4.20
CA VAL A 25 -19.04 -28.99 4.55
C VAL A 25 -18.57 -27.83 5.43
N PRO A 26 -17.83 -28.06 6.55
CA PRO A 26 -17.20 -26.98 7.31
C PRO A 26 -16.23 -26.13 6.49
N ALA A 27 -15.41 -26.75 5.63
CA ALA A 27 -14.44 -26.03 4.81
C ALA A 27 -15.12 -25.04 3.83
N LEU A 28 -16.19 -25.49 3.15
CA LEU A 28 -17.01 -24.63 2.30
C LEU A 28 -17.67 -23.51 3.10
N TYR A 29 -18.23 -23.84 4.26
CA TYR A 29 -18.85 -22.87 5.17
C TYR A 29 -17.88 -21.76 5.57
N TYR A 30 -16.67 -22.11 6.01
CA TYR A 30 -15.65 -21.13 6.38
C TYR A 30 -15.22 -20.24 5.21
N SER A 31 -15.11 -20.79 3.99
CA SER A 31 -14.81 -20.00 2.80
C SER A 31 -15.91 -18.96 2.52
N GLN A 32 -17.17 -19.38 2.56
CA GLN A 32 -18.31 -18.48 2.31
C GLN A 32 -18.43 -17.41 3.39
N MET A 33 -18.20 -17.77 4.66
CA MET A 33 -18.22 -16.81 5.76
C MET A 33 -17.06 -15.82 5.66
N ALA A 34 -15.86 -16.25 5.26
CA ALA A 34 -14.74 -15.34 5.04
C ALA A 34 -15.06 -14.29 3.96
N ASP A 35 -15.65 -14.71 2.84
CA ASP A 35 -16.08 -13.81 1.77
C ASP A 35 -17.17 -12.82 2.25
N ALA A 36 -18.17 -13.32 2.99
CA ALA A 36 -19.25 -12.49 3.54
C ALA A 36 -18.73 -11.46 4.54
N LEU A 37 -17.84 -11.87 5.46
CA LEU A 37 -17.22 -10.98 6.45
C LEU A 37 -16.32 -9.94 5.79
N ALA A 38 -15.59 -10.30 4.73
CA ALA A 38 -14.82 -9.34 3.94
C ALA A 38 -15.73 -8.28 3.28
N GLY A 39 -16.87 -8.71 2.73
CA GLY A 39 -17.90 -7.82 2.19
C GLY A 39 -18.46 -6.87 3.26
N LEU A 40 -18.83 -7.40 4.43
CA LEU A 40 -19.34 -6.61 5.55
C LEU A 40 -18.29 -5.62 6.07
N ALA A 41 -17.04 -6.05 6.21
CA ALA A 41 -15.94 -5.17 6.64
C ALA A 41 -15.80 -3.97 5.70
N LYS A 42 -15.94 -4.17 4.39
CA LYS A 42 -15.95 -3.08 3.40
C LYS A 42 -17.12 -2.12 3.64
N VAL A 43 -18.34 -2.61 3.83
CA VAL A 43 -19.52 -1.78 4.09
C VAL A 43 -19.34 -0.91 5.34
N TYR A 44 -18.85 -1.49 6.43
CA TYR A 44 -18.59 -0.72 7.65
C TYR A 44 -17.47 0.30 7.50
N LYS A 45 -16.43 -0.02 6.71
CA LYS A 45 -15.35 0.92 6.39
C LYS A 45 -15.85 2.12 5.59
N ASP A 46 -16.73 1.88 4.61
CA ASP A 46 -17.33 2.93 3.80
C ASP A 46 -18.26 3.81 4.67
N ALA A 47 -19.11 3.21 5.50
CA ALA A 47 -19.98 3.92 6.43
C ALA A 47 -19.21 4.75 7.46
N PHE A 48 -18.10 4.23 7.98
CA PHE A 48 -17.20 4.97 8.85
C PHE A 48 -16.60 6.19 8.13
N THR A 49 -16.13 6.00 6.90
CA THR A 49 -15.58 7.07 6.07
C THR A 49 -16.61 8.18 5.81
N ASP A 50 -17.85 7.81 5.50
CA ASP A 50 -18.96 8.76 5.34
C ASP A 50 -19.24 9.55 6.61
N ALA A 51 -19.22 8.88 7.77
CA ALA A 51 -19.39 9.55 9.06
C ALA A 51 -18.27 10.57 9.32
N VAL A 52 -17.03 10.22 9.00
CA VAL A 52 -15.87 11.14 9.10
C VAL A 52 -16.05 12.35 8.18
N TYR A 53 -16.47 12.15 6.93
CA TYR A 53 -16.69 13.27 6.01
C TYR A 53 -17.81 14.19 6.48
N ARG A 54 -18.87 13.64 7.09
CA ARG A 54 -19.92 14.45 7.71
C ARG A 54 -19.37 15.27 8.88
N ILE A 55 -18.63 14.66 9.80
CA ILE A 55 -17.98 15.35 10.93
C ILE A 55 -17.16 16.55 10.43
N ARG A 56 -16.35 16.35 9.39
CA ARG A 56 -15.54 17.42 8.78
C ARG A 56 -16.39 18.50 8.14
N LYS A 57 -17.35 18.12 7.31
CA LYS A 57 -18.21 19.05 6.56
C LYS A 57 -19.01 19.95 7.49
N GLU A 58 -19.48 19.40 8.60
CA GLU A 58 -20.31 20.10 9.59
C GLU A 58 -19.48 20.73 10.73
N GLY A 59 -18.16 20.53 10.74
CA GLY A 59 -17.27 21.06 11.78
C GLY A 59 -17.59 20.53 13.18
N LEU A 60 -18.08 19.28 13.29
CA LEU A 60 -18.50 18.70 14.56
C LEU A 60 -17.28 18.44 15.45
N THR A 61 -17.41 18.79 16.73
CA THR A 61 -16.39 18.57 17.75
C THR A 61 -16.95 17.75 18.91
N SER A 62 -16.07 17.05 19.63
CA SER A 62 -16.44 16.27 20.82
C SER A 62 -15.44 16.55 21.94
N ALA A 63 -15.96 16.58 23.17
CA ALA A 63 -15.15 16.69 24.40
C ALA A 63 -14.62 15.34 24.91
N VAL A 64 -14.98 14.24 24.23
CA VAL A 64 -14.61 12.87 24.62
C VAL A 64 -13.82 12.18 23.52
N TYR A 65 -14.11 12.50 22.25
CA TYR A 65 -13.53 11.82 21.10
C TYR A 65 -12.79 12.77 20.19
N THR A 66 -11.66 12.33 19.65
CA THR A 66 -10.89 13.07 18.65
C THR A 66 -10.74 12.21 17.39
N LEU A 67 -10.98 12.85 16.23
CA LEU A 67 -10.67 12.25 14.94
C LEU A 67 -9.18 12.42 14.66
N VAL A 68 -8.47 11.31 14.56
CA VAL A 68 -7.04 11.26 14.25
C VAL A 68 -6.86 10.85 12.80
N GLU A 69 -5.94 11.52 12.10
CA GLU A 69 -5.59 11.21 10.72
C GLU A 69 -4.23 10.56 10.67
N HIS A 70 -4.18 9.40 10.04
CA HIS A 70 -2.94 8.70 9.80
C HIS A 70 -2.51 8.91 8.36
N PHE A 71 -1.25 9.31 8.19
CA PHE A 71 -0.63 9.49 6.89
C PHE A 71 0.49 8.47 6.75
N ARG A 72 0.54 7.82 5.59
CA ARG A 72 1.69 7.02 5.19
C ARG A 72 2.67 7.93 4.45
N GLU A 73 3.92 7.86 4.86
CA GLU A 73 5.03 8.44 4.13
C GLU A 73 5.59 7.41 3.15
N THR A 74 5.73 7.83 1.90
CA THR A 74 6.44 7.08 0.88
C THR A 74 7.61 7.93 0.42
N ARG A 75 8.80 7.33 0.42
CA ARG A 75 10.02 7.96 -0.11
C ARG A 75 10.25 7.43 -1.52
N LYS A 76 10.51 8.34 -2.46
CA LYS A 76 10.95 8.01 -3.82
C LYS A 76 12.18 8.83 -4.17
N VAL A 77 13.05 8.29 -5.01
CA VAL A 77 14.25 9.01 -5.47
C VAL A 77 13.88 10.01 -6.57
N ASN A 78 14.40 11.22 -6.48
CA ASN A 78 14.37 12.20 -7.56
C ASN A 78 15.45 11.83 -8.58
N LEU A 79 15.03 11.11 -9.62
CA LEU A 79 15.92 10.61 -10.65
C LEU A 79 16.61 11.70 -11.44
N SER A 80 15.93 12.81 -11.72
CA SER A 80 16.51 13.93 -12.46
C SER A 80 17.68 14.53 -11.70
N LEU A 81 17.51 14.74 -10.39
CA LEU A 81 18.56 15.31 -9.54
C LEU A 81 19.74 14.34 -9.38
N VAL A 82 19.48 13.04 -9.18
CA VAL A 82 20.57 12.04 -9.16
C VAL A 82 21.30 11.97 -10.49
N ARG A 83 20.60 12.07 -11.63
CA ARG A 83 21.22 12.08 -12.96
C ARG A 83 22.12 13.30 -13.17
N GLU A 84 21.72 14.46 -12.64
CA GLU A 84 22.47 15.71 -12.75
C GLU A 84 23.72 15.70 -11.85
N ASP A 85 23.58 15.29 -10.58
CA ASP A 85 24.65 15.40 -9.59
C ASP A 85 25.58 14.17 -9.54
N HIS A 86 25.05 12.98 -9.85
CA HIS A 86 25.77 11.69 -9.80
C HIS A 86 25.46 10.81 -11.04
N PRO A 87 25.91 11.22 -12.24
CA PRO A 87 25.57 10.53 -13.49
C PRO A 87 26.10 9.09 -13.58
N ASP A 88 27.19 8.78 -12.89
CA ASP A 88 27.77 7.44 -12.75
C ASP A 88 26.88 6.51 -11.92
N ILE A 89 26.45 6.97 -10.75
CA ILE A 89 25.52 6.23 -9.88
C ILE A 89 24.17 6.04 -10.57
N TYR A 90 23.70 7.08 -11.28
CA TYR A 90 22.48 6.99 -12.06
C TYR A 90 22.55 5.85 -13.10
N ALA A 91 23.62 5.81 -13.90
CA ALA A 91 23.78 4.81 -14.95
C ALA A 91 23.86 3.38 -14.41
N GLU A 92 24.39 3.20 -13.20
CA GLU A 92 24.52 1.90 -12.56
C GLU A 92 23.21 1.40 -11.92
N LEU A 93 22.48 2.29 -11.24
CA LEU A 93 21.33 1.89 -10.41
C LEU A 93 19.97 2.01 -11.11
N VAL A 94 19.89 2.79 -12.20
CA VAL A 94 18.64 3.01 -12.91
C VAL A 94 18.11 1.72 -13.52
N HIS A 95 16.85 1.40 -13.24
CA HIS A 95 16.18 0.22 -13.78
C HIS A 95 14.69 0.47 -14.02
N LEU A 96 14.00 -0.54 -14.57
CA LEU A 96 12.53 -0.56 -14.66
C LEU A 96 11.99 -1.61 -13.71
N ASP A 97 10.85 -1.33 -13.07
CA ASP A 97 10.16 -2.37 -12.31
C ASP A 97 9.60 -3.47 -13.26
N GLY A 98 9.48 -4.68 -12.71
CA GLY A 98 9.10 -5.86 -13.51
C GLY A 98 7.75 -5.72 -14.19
N ARG A 99 6.78 -5.00 -13.59
CA ARG A 99 5.44 -4.81 -14.17
C ARG A 99 5.49 -3.84 -15.34
N THR A 100 6.16 -2.69 -15.14
CA THR A 100 6.37 -1.70 -16.19
C THR A 100 7.03 -2.35 -17.39
N ALA A 101 8.06 -3.14 -17.16
CA ALA A 101 8.81 -3.62 -18.28
C ALA A 101 8.22 -4.90 -18.90
N GLN A 102 7.46 -5.71 -18.16
CA GLN A 102 6.53 -6.68 -18.75
C GLN A 102 5.49 -5.99 -19.64
N SER A 103 5.02 -4.79 -19.31
CA SER A 103 4.09 -4.05 -20.17
C SER A 103 4.73 -3.57 -21.48
N ILE A 104 6.05 -3.34 -21.48
CA ILE A 104 6.81 -2.90 -22.66
C ILE A 104 7.21 -4.11 -23.53
N LEU A 105 7.67 -5.22 -22.92
CA LEU A 105 8.28 -6.35 -23.63
C LEU A 105 7.47 -7.66 -23.62
N GLY A 106 6.36 -7.74 -22.86
CA GLY A 106 5.54 -8.95 -22.74
C GLY A 106 6.13 -10.07 -21.85
N ALA A 107 7.45 -10.08 -21.60
CA ALA A 107 8.16 -10.99 -20.70
C ALA A 107 9.31 -10.27 -19.97
N GLY A 108 9.61 -10.66 -18.73
CA GLY A 108 10.50 -9.91 -17.84
C GLY A 108 12.01 -10.10 -18.07
N VAL A 109 12.59 -9.43 -19.08
CA VAL A 109 14.03 -9.06 -19.12
C VAL A 109 14.18 -7.69 -19.80
N LEU A 110 14.70 -6.64 -19.12
CA LEU A 110 13.96 -5.38 -19.23
C LEU A 110 14.74 -4.11 -19.60
N PHE A 111 15.62 -3.51 -18.78
CA PHE A 111 16.02 -2.11 -19.07
C PHE A 111 16.68 -1.89 -20.44
N ALA A 112 17.82 -2.52 -20.71
CA ALA A 112 18.52 -2.39 -22.00
C ALA A 112 17.65 -2.88 -23.17
N GLN A 113 16.92 -3.98 -22.97
CA GLN A 113 16.03 -4.54 -23.99
C GLN A 113 14.83 -3.62 -24.29
N CYS A 114 14.33 -2.89 -23.28
CA CYS A 114 13.29 -1.89 -23.43
C CYS A 114 13.82 -0.68 -24.21
N VAL A 115 15.06 -0.23 -23.92
CA VAL A 115 15.70 0.86 -24.67
C VAL A 115 15.80 0.50 -26.14
N ASP A 116 16.23 -0.73 -26.45
CA ASP A 116 16.31 -1.22 -27.83
C ASP A 116 14.92 -1.32 -28.51
N ALA A 117 13.87 -1.65 -27.75
CA ALA A 117 12.54 -1.88 -28.30
C ALA A 117 11.73 -0.60 -28.56
N VAL A 118 11.77 0.37 -27.63
CA VAL A 118 10.90 1.56 -27.66
C VAL A 118 11.66 2.89 -27.57
N GLY A 119 12.99 2.85 -27.47
CA GLY A 119 13.84 4.03 -27.37
C GLY A 119 14.08 4.50 -25.93
N GLU A 120 15.25 5.11 -25.70
CA GLU A 120 15.71 5.55 -24.38
C GLU A 120 14.75 6.55 -23.71
N GLU A 121 14.24 7.51 -24.49
CA GLU A 121 13.34 8.56 -23.98
C GLU A 121 12.07 7.98 -23.34
N ALA A 122 11.44 7.00 -23.99
CA ALA A 122 10.24 6.34 -23.49
C ALA A 122 10.49 5.44 -22.28
N VAL A 123 11.72 4.93 -22.12
CA VAL A 123 12.14 4.11 -20.99
C VAL A 123 12.44 4.98 -19.77
N LEU A 124 13.13 6.10 -19.95
CA LEU A 124 13.53 6.99 -18.86
C LEU A 124 12.33 7.59 -18.12
N GLU A 125 11.21 7.83 -18.79
CA GLU A 125 9.96 8.28 -18.14
C GLU A 125 9.42 7.31 -17.08
N LYS A 126 9.79 6.03 -17.18
CA LYS A 126 9.30 4.96 -16.29
C LYS A 126 10.41 4.32 -15.46
N ALA A 127 11.63 4.82 -15.60
CA ALA A 127 12.78 4.37 -14.85
C ALA A 127 12.62 4.67 -13.35
N VAL A 128 13.31 3.89 -12.52
CA VAL A 128 13.33 4.00 -11.07
C VAL A 128 14.72 3.68 -10.52
N ILE A 129 15.04 4.26 -9.37
CA ILE A 129 16.15 3.91 -8.49
C ILE A 129 15.50 3.70 -7.13
N THR A 130 15.79 2.58 -6.47
CA THR A 130 15.20 2.34 -5.15
C THR A 130 15.91 3.19 -4.11
N VAL A 131 15.20 3.58 -3.06
CA VAL A 131 15.77 4.34 -1.93
C VAL A 131 16.96 3.58 -1.34
N LYS A 132 16.82 2.27 -1.18
CA LYS A 132 17.85 1.41 -0.63
C LYS A 132 19.13 1.42 -1.47
N ASP A 133 19.01 1.25 -2.80
CA ASP A 133 20.19 1.23 -3.67
C ASP A 133 20.93 2.56 -3.63
N LEU A 134 20.20 3.68 -3.57
CA LEU A 134 20.81 5.01 -3.45
C LEU A 134 21.48 5.23 -2.09
N GLU A 135 20.82 4.81 -1.00
CA GLU A 135 21.39 4.86 0.36
C GLU A 135 22.64 3.98 0.48
N GLU A 136 22.69 2.82 -0.18
CA GLU A 136 23.87 1.95 -0.21
C GLU A 136 25.03 2.57 -1.00
N ALA A 137 24.74 3.29 -2.09
CA ALA A 137 25.77 3.94 -2.92
C ALA A 137 26.34 5.23 -2.29
N LEU A 138 25.49 6.06 -1.68
CA LEU A 138 25.88 7.39 -1.17
C LEU A 138 26.01 7.45 0.36
N GLY A 139 25.37 6.54 1.09
CA GLY A 139 25.09 6.68 2.52
C GLY A 139 23.81 7.47 2.78
N GLU A 140 23.12 7.15 3.88
CA GLU A 140 21.78 7.68 4.19
C GLU A 140 21.72 9.22 4.26
N GLU A 141 22.71 9.86 4.91
CA GLU A 141 22.79 11.32 5.05
C GLU A 141 22.97 12.02 3.71
N TYR A 142 23.78 11.45 2.82
CA TYR A 142 24.07 12.01 1.49
C TYR A 142 23.00 11.66 0.46
N ALA A 143 22.22 10.60 0.67
CA ALA A 143 21.09 10.23 -0.17
C ALA A 143 19.85 11.09 0.11
N ALA A 144 19.69 11.59 1.35
CA ALA A 144 18.50 12.33 1.79
C ALA A 144 18.09 13.53 0.90
N PRO A 145 19.00 14.37 0.37
CA PRO A 145 18.65 15.47 -0.53
C PRO A 145 17.97 15.03 -1.84
N TYR A 146 18.19 13.79 -2.26
CA TYR A 146 17.64 13.21 -3.47
C TYR A 146 16.30 12.50 -3.24
N MET A 147 15.76 12.52 -2.02
CA MET A 147 14.50 11.84 -1.71
C MET A 147 13.32 12.81 -1.74
N GLU A 148 12.28 12.42 -2.45
CA GLU A 148 10.97 13.05 -2.37
C GLU A 148 10.08 12.27 -1.41
N VAL A 149 9.70 12.94 -0.32
CA VAL A 149 8.73 12.40 0.64
C VAL A 149 7.33 12.77 0.18
N LYS A 150 6.55 11.76 -0.19
CA LYS A 150 5.12 11.90 -0.46
C LYS A 150 4.32 11.39 0.73
N ARG A 151 3.57 12.29 1.35
CA ARG A 151 2.55 11.97 2.35
C ARG A 151 1.23 11.66 1.65
N THR A 152 0.73 10.46 1.84
CA THR A 152 -0.60 10.05 1.39
C THR A 152 -1.44 9.70 2.60
N HIS A 153 -2.68 10.18 2.62
CA HIS A 153 -3.64 9.79 3.64
C HIS A 153 -3.83 8.27 3.62
N ASP A 154 -3.69 7.63 4.78
CA ASP A 154 -3.80 6.18 4.93
C ASP A 154 -5.21 5.82 5.46
N HIS A 155 -5.53 6.25 6.68
CA HIS A 155 -6.83 6.00 7.30
C HIS A 155 -7.16 7.01 8.42
N PHE A 156 -8.43 7.02 8.82
CA PHE A 156 -8.92 7.76 9.98
C PHE A 156 -9.06 6.82 11.19
N GLU A 157 -8.87 7.37 12.38
CA GLU A 157 -9.13 6.69 13.65
C GLU A 157 -9.92 7.62 14.58
N VAL A 158 -10.74 7.06 15.45
CA VAL A 158 -11.38 7.79 16.54
C VAL A 158 -10.71 7.39 17.85
N ALA A 159 -10.02 8.35 18.48
CA ALA A 159 -9.38 8.16 19.77
C ALA A 159 -10.23 8.78 20.89
N VAL A 160 -10.14 8.20 22.09
CA VAL A 160 -10.70 8.78 23.32
C VAL A 160 -9.65 9.73 23.93
N GLN A 161 -10.09 10.90 24.36
CA GLN A 161 -9.24 11.90 25.04
C GLN A 161 -8.85 11.47 26.46
#